data_AF-A0A520I827-F1
#
_entry.id   AF-A0A520I827-F1
#
_cell.length_a   1.000
_cell.length_b   1.000
_cell.length_c   1.000
_cell.angle_alpha   90.00
_cell.angle_beta   90.00
_cell.angle_gamma   90.00
#
_symmetry.space_group_name_H-M   'P 1'
#
loop_
_entity.id
_entity.type
_entity.pdbx_description
1 polymer ?
#
loop_
_entity_poly.entity_id
_entity_poly.type
_entity_poly.pdbx_seq_one_letter_code
_entity_poly.pdbx_strand_id
1 'polypeptide(L)'
;MREAIDILPIYRIEHNCILSFQGDVTVGYRVELPEIFSLSDRDYESYHQAWVRAIKVLPTGSIFHKQDWFVQDAFRADFDRAASGFLSRSSERFFNERACMSHSCYIFLT
;
A
#
# COMPACT_ATOMS: atom_id res chain seq x y z
N MET A 1 -9.23 20.79 -28.35
CA MET A 1 -8.45 20.08 -27.32
C MET A 1 -9.12 20.41 -26.00
N ARG A 2 -9.54 19.42 -25.19
CA ARG A 2 -10.15 19.70 -23.89
C ARG A 2 -9.03 19.92 -22.87
N GLU A 3 -9.15 20.96 -22.04
CA GLU A 3 -8.18 21.29 -20.98
C GLU A 3 -8.23 20.21 -19.88
N ALA A 4 -7.10 19.90 -19.24
CA ALA A 4 -7.02 18.86 -18.20
C ALA A 4 -7.93 19.17 -16.98
N ILE A 5 -8.27 20.44 -16.77
CA ILE A 5 -9.18 20.89 -15.70
C ILE A 5 -10.66 20.60 -16.00
N ASP A 6 -11.02 20.46 -17.28
CA ASP A 6 -12.39 20.10 -17.73
C ASP A 6 -12.60 18.57 -17.77
N ILE A 7 -11.55 17.81 -17.43
CA ILE A 7 -11.52 16.35 -17.39
C ILE A 7 -11.11 15.93 -15.96
N LEU A 8 -11.73 16.53 -14.94
CA LEU A 8 -11.56 16.01 -13.58
C LEU A 8 -12.00 14.54 -13.58
N PRO A 9 -11.09 13.58 -13.35
CA PRO A 9 -11.38 12.17 -13.58
C PRO A 9 -12.36 11.60 -12.56
N ILE A 10 -12.54 12.30 -11.44
CA ILE A 10 -13.43 11.93 -10.35
C ILE A 10 -14.71 12.75 -10.46
N TYR A 11 -15.82 12.07 -10.70
CA TYR A 11 -17.16 12.66 -10.63
C TYR A 11 -17.61 12.81 -9.18
N ARG A 12 -17.61 11.72 -8.41
CA ARG A 12 -17.99 11.73 -6.99
C ARG A 12 -17.48 10.48 -6.27
N ILE A 13 -17.59 10.50 -4.93
CA ILE A 13 -17.31 9.35 -4.07
C ILE A 13 -18.65 8.88 -3.49
N GLU A 14 -19.01 7.61 -3.70
CA GLU A 14 -20.21 6.98 -3.16
C GLU A 14 -19.91 5.55 -2.74
N HIS A 15 -20.48 5.11 -1.61
CA HIS A 15 -20.31 3.74 -1.11
C HIS A 15 -18.85 3.28 -0.98
N ASN A 16 -17.94 4.21 -0.62
CA ASN A 16 -16.48 4.00 -0.58
C ASN A 16 -15.83 3.67 -1.94
N CYS A 17 -16.49 4.01 -3.05
CA CYS A 17 -15.98 3.90 -4.40
C CYS A 17 -15.82 5.29 -5.03
N ILE A 18 -14.83 5.42 -5.90
CA ILE A 18 -14.64 6.59 -6.76
C ILE A 18 -15.42 6.33 -8.05
N LEU A 19 -16.27 7.28 -8.45
CA LEU A 19 -17.00 7.22 -9.71
C LEU A 19 -16.36 8.17 -10.72
N SER A 20 -16.10 7.70 -11.93
CA SER A 20 -15.63 8.54 -13.05
C SER A 20 -16.82 9.15 -13.81
N PHE A 21 -16.59 10.24 -14.54
CA PHE A 21 -17.60 10.79 -15.46
C PHE A 21 -17.92 9.86 -16.64
N GLN A 22 -17.07 8.87 -16.91
CA GLN A 22 -17.27 7.85 -17.94
C GLN A 22 -18.07 6.65 -17.42
N GLY A 23 -18.42 6.64 -16.13
CA GLY A 23 -19.20 5.57 -15.51
C GLY A 23 -18.36 4.45 -14.91
N ASP A 24 -17.03 4.60 -14.88
CA ASP A 24 -16.15 3.62 -14.24
C ASP A 24 -16.25 3.72 -12.72
N VAL A 25 -16.10 2.58 -12.06
CA VAL A 25 -16.14 2.47 -10.60
C VAL A 25 -14.79 1.99 -10.11
N THR A 26 -14.09 2.83 -9.35
CA THR A 26 -12.78 2.47 -8.78
C THR A 26 -12.87 2.23 -7.28
N VAL A 27 -12.38 1.08 -6.82
CA VAL A 27 -12.19 0.76 -5.41
C VAL A 27 -10.72 0.86 -5.04
N GLY A 28 -10.42 1.61 -3.98
CA GLY A 28 -9.06 1.78 -3.45
C GLY A 28 -8.82 0.95 -2.20
N TYR A 29 -7.68 0.26 -2.14
CA TYR A 29 -7.21 -0.49 -0.98
C TYR A 29 -5.83 0.01 -0.56
N ARG A 30 -5.61 0.15 0.75
CA ARG A 30 -4.25 0.24 1.31
C ARG A 30 -3.77 -1.18 1.61
N VAL A 31 -2.55 -1.50 1.20
CA VAL A 31 -1.99 -2.84 1.36
C VAL A 31 -0.70 -2.78 2.17
N GLU A 32 -0.58 -3.71 3.10
CA GLU A 32 0.64 -3.96 3.87
C GLU A 32 1.41 -5.06 3.15
N LEU A 33 2.63 -4.74 2.74
CA LEU A 33 3.52 -5.68 2.06
C LEU A 33 4.56 -6.21 3.05
N PRO A 34 5.03 -7.46 2.86
CA PRO A 34 6.16 -7.97 3.62
C PRO A 34 7.40 -7.11 3.36
N GLU A 35 8.20 -6.91 4.40
CA GLU A 35 9.49 -6.21 4.26
C GLU A 35 10.40 -6.95 3.29
N ILE A 36 11.24 -6.20 2.58
CA ILE A 36 12.22 -6.79 1.65
C ILE A 36 13.10 -7.79 2.41
N PHE A 37 13.31 -8.97 1.81
CA PHE A 37 14.13 -10.05 2.39
C PHE A 37 13.63 -10.63 3.73
N SER A 38 12.39 -10.35 4.15
CA SER A 38 11.81 -10.94 5.36
C SER A 38 11.20 -12.32 5.15
N LEU A 39 10.90 -12.69 3.91
CA LEU A 39 10.24 -13.95 3.56
C LEU A 39 11.23 -15.05 3.18
N SER A 40 10.89 -16.30 3.53
CA SER A 40 11.55 -17.48 2.97
C SER A 40 11.17 -17.66 1.50
N ASP A 41 11.96 -18.44 0.75
CA ASP A 41 11.68 -18.74 -0.67
C ASP A 41 10.26 -19.30 -0.88
N ARG A 42 9.82 -20.18 0.04
CA ARG A 42 8.49 -20.80 -0.01
C ARG A 42 7.38 -19.78 0.23
N ASP A 43 7.57 -18.87 1.18
CA ASP A 43 6.59 -17.85 1.51
C ASP A 43 6.51 -16.80 0.40
N TYR A 44 7.66 -16.46 -0.19
CA TYR A 44 7.73 -15.55 -1.33
C TYR A 44 6.99 -16.11 -2.55
N GLU A 45 7.17 -17.40 -2.87
CA GLU A 45 6.42 -18.04 -3.96
C GLU A 45 4.92 -18.06 -3.67
N SER A 46 4.53 -18.35 -2.43
CA SER A 46 3.11 -18.34 -2.02
C SER A 46 2.48 -16.95 -2.16
N TYR A 47 3.21 -15.91 -1.76
CA TYR A 47 2.84 -14.50 -1.95
C TYR A 47 2.72 -14.14 -3.44
N HIS A 48 3.69 -14.53 -4.26
CA HIS A 48 3.66 -14.29 -5.71
C HIS A 48 2.45 -14.95 -6.37
N GLN A 49 2.18 -16.21 -6.04
CA GLN A 49 1.04 -16.94 -6.59
C GLN A 49 -0.31 -16.35 -6.14
N ALA A 50 -0.39 -15.76 -4.94
CA ALA A 50 -1.59 -15.06 -4.49
C ALA A 50 -1.90 -13.86 -5.39
N TRP A 51 -0.89 -13.06 -5.75
CA TRP A 51 -1.03 -11.96 -6.69
C TRP A 51 -1.45 -12.42 -8.09
N VAL A 52 -0.79 -13.46 -8.62
CA VAL A 52 -1.11 -14.01 -9.94
C VAL A 52 -2.57 -14.47 -9.99
N ARG A 53 -3.06 -15.16 -8.95
CA ARG A 53 -4.46 -15.59 -8.87
C ARG A 53 -5.41 -14.41 -8.80
N ALA A 54 -5.13 -13.43 -7.95
CA ALA A 54 -5.98 -12.25 -7.78
C ALA A 54 -6.16 -11.46 -9.08
N ILE A 55 -5.09 -11.29 -9.87
CA ILE A 55 -5.16 -10.58 -11.15
C ILE A 55 -5.91 -11.42 -12.20
N LYS A 56 -5.69 -12.74 -12.25
CA LYS A 56 -6.32 -13.63 -13.23
C LYS A 56 -7.84 -13.74 -13.08
N VAL A 57 -8.38 -13.53 -11.88
CA VAL A 57 -9.83 -13.60 -11.64
C VAL A 57 -10.57 -12.30 -11.98
N LEU A 58 -9.84 -11.23 -12.29
CA LEU A 58 -10.48 -9.96 -12.66
C LEU A 58 -11.27 -10.11 -13.97
N PRO A 59 -12.47 -9.49 -14.06
CA PRO A 59 -13.24 -9.45 -15.29
C PRO A 59 -12.47 -8.82 -16.46
N THR A 60 -12.87 -9.17 -17.67
CA THR A 60 -12.34 -8.52 -18.88
C THR A 60 -12.68 -7.03 -18.87
N GLY A 61 -11.68 -6.19 -19.14
CA GLY A 61 -11.84 -4.73 -19.13
C GLY A 61 -11.50 -4.07 -17.79
N SER A 62 -11.24 -4.86 -16.73
CA SER A 62 -10.77 -4.30 -15.46
C SER A 62 -9.34 -3.76 -15.54
N ILE A 63 -9.07 -2.69 -14.81
CA ILE A 63 -7.76 -2.08 -14.68
C ILE A 63 -7.26 -2.31 -13.25
N PHE A 64 -6.12 -2.99 -13.16
CA PHE A 64 -5.38 -3.15 -11.92
C PHE A 64 -4.25 -2.12 -11.85
N HIS A 65 -4.33 -1.18 -10.91
CA HIS A 65 -3.28 -0.17 -10.68
C HIS A 65 -2.69 -0.35 -9.28
N LYS A 66 -1.40 -0.67 -9.20
CA LYS A 66 -0.63 -0.67 -7.95
C LYS A 66 0.24 0.58 -7.88
N GLN A 67 0.18 1.27 -6.76
CA GLN A 67 0.92 2.50 -6.53
C GLN A 67 1.73 2.42 -5.24
N ASP A 68 3.04 2.53 -5.36
CA ASP A 68 3.98 2.48 -4.22
C ASP A 68 4.57 3.86 -3.97
N TRP A 69 4.45 4.32 -2.73
CA TRP A 69 4.99 5.59 -2.27
C TRP A 69 6.14 5.29 -1.32
N PHE A 70 7.28 5.91 -1.61
CA PHE A 70 8.46 5.84 -0.77
C PHE A 70 8.83 7.25 -0.35
N VAL A 71 8.70 7.53 0.95
CA VAL A 71 8.92 8.86 1.51
C VAL A 71 10.01 8.75 2.56
N GLN A 72 10.93 9.71 2.57
CA GLN A 72 11.91 9.80 3.64
C GLN A 72 11.19 10.13 4.94
N ASP A 73 11.41 9.32 5.96
CA ASP A 73 10.80 9.45 7.27
C ASP A 73 11.83 9.14 8.36
N ALA A 74 11.44 9.25 9.63
CA ALA A 74 12.25 8.86 10.76
C ALA A 74 11.53 7.77 11.58
N PHE A 75 12.27 6.74 11.99
CA PHE A 75 11.72 5.67 12.81
C PHE A 75 11.22 6.23 14.15
N ARG A 76 9.93 5.99 14.44
CA ARG A 76 9.30 6.41 15.69
C ARG A 76 9.25 5.22 16.64
N ALA A 77 10.02 5.33 17.72
CA ALA A 77 10.07 4.27 18.72
C ALA A 77 8.74 4.11 19.48
N ASP A 78 8.37 2.86 19.78
CA ASP A 78 7.23 2.50 20.62
C ASP A 78 7.73 1.99 21.98
N PHE A 79 7.99 2.94 22.88
CA PHE A 79 8.48 2.64 24.22
C PHE A 79 7.44 1.97 25.13
N ASP A 80 6.15 2.15 24.83
CA ASP A 80 5.06 1.55 25.61
C ASP A 80 5.01 0.05 25.35
N ARG A 81 5.12 -0.37 24.08
CA ARG A 81 5.21 -1.79 23.71
C ARG A 81 6.52 -2.44 24.16
N ALA A 82 7.62 -1.69 24.19
CA ALA A 82 8.93 -2.18 24.63
C ALA A 82 9.10 -2.20 26.17
N ALA A 83 8.10 -1.80 26.95
CA ALA A 83 8.21 -1.67 28.41
C ALA A 83 8.60 -2.96 29.15
N SER A 84 8.40 -4.15 28.56
CA SER A 84 8.61 -5.43 29.22
C SER A 84 10.04 -6.00 29.15
N GLY A 85 10.92 -5.51 28.26
CA GLY A 85 12.22 -6.13 28.00
C GLY A 85 13.40 -5.17 27.84
N PHE A 86 14.55 -5.49 28.46
CA PHE A 86 15.80 -4.71 28.30
C PHE A 86 16.25 -4.61 26.84
N LEU A 87 16.21 -5.73 26.10
CA LEU A 87 16.61 -5.77 24.69
C LEU A 87 15.65 -4.97 23.81
N SER A 88 14.34 -5.13 24.00
CA SER A 88 13.33 -4.35 23.27
C SER A 88 13.51 -2.85 23.49
N ARG A 89 13.67 -2.39 24.74
CA ARG A 89 13.95 -0.97 25.02
C ARG A 89 15.25 -0.48 24.40
N SER A 90 16.31 -1.29 24.44
CA SER A 90 17.59 -0.93 23.84
C SER A 90 17.48 -0.80 22.31
N SER A 91 16.71 -1.68 21.67
CA SER A 91 16.38 -1.62 20.24
C SER A 91 15.61 -0.34 19.90
N GLU A 92 14.51 -0.06 20.61
CA GLU A 92 13.70 1.15 20.39
C GLU A 92 14.57 2.42 20.52
N ARG A 93 15.39 2.51 21.56
CA ARG A 93 16.33 3.64 21.76
C ARG A 93 17.35 3.75 20.64
N PHE A 94 17.86 2.63 20.14
CA PHE A 94 18.87 2.61 19.09
C PHE A 94 18.30 3.11 17.76
N PHE A 95 17.06 2.76 17.43
CA PHE A 95 16.44 3.14 16.16
C PHE A 95 15.67 4.46 16.19
N ASN A 96 15.28 4.96 17.36
CA ASN A 96 14.52 6.22 17.48
C ASN A 96 15.17 7.36 16.68
N GLU A 97 14.34 8.07 15.92
CA GLU A 97 14.68 9.24 15.08
C GLU A 97 15.65 8.96 13.92
N ARG A 98 16.03 7.70 13.68
CA ARG A 98 16.88 7.37 12.53
C ARG A 98 16.10 7.45 11.23
N ALA A 99 16.75 8.04 10.22
CA ALA A 99 16.19 8.12 8.88
C ALA A 99 15.88 6.74 8.33
N CYS A 100 14.67 6.58 7.81
CA CYS A 100 14.19 5.40 7.12
C CYS A 100 13.39 5.83 5.87
N MET A 101 13.02 4.85 5.05
CA MET A 101 12.13 5.07 3.91
C MET A 101 10.78 4.45 4.27
N SER A 102 9.80 5.30 4.55
CA SER A 102 8.43 4.87 4.81
C SER A 102 7.79 4.46 3.49
N HIS A 103 7.24 3.24 3.47
CA HIS A 103 6.56 2.68 2.30
C HIS A 103 5.05 2.64 2.55
N SER A 104 4.28 3.09 1.56
CA SER A 104 2.84 2.94 1.53
C SER A 104 2.43 2.41 0.16
N CYS A 105 1.68 1.30 0.14
CA CYS A 105 1.17 0.70 -1.08
C CYS A 105 -0.34 0.85 -1.16
N TYR A 106 -0.81 1.27 -2.33
CA TYR A 106 -2.22 1.35 -2.67
C TYR A 106 -2.52 0.51 -3.90
N ILE A 107 -3.68 -0.14 -3.91
CA ILE A 107 -4.25 -0.80 -5.09
C ILE A 107 -5.53 -0.08 -5.46
N PHE A 108 -5.68 0.25 -6.74
CA PHE A 108 -6.91 0.73 -7.31
C PHE A 108 -7.40 -0.30 -8.35
N LEU A 109 -8.64 -0.75 -8.19
CA LEU A 109 -9.32 -1.64 -9.11
C LEU A 109 -10.45 -0.86 -9.77
N THR A 110 -10.41 -0.74 -11.09
CA THR A 110 -11.46 -0.14 -11.92
C THR A 110 -12.11 -1.19 -12.80
#